data_AF-A0A822EJM5-F1
#
_entry.id   AF-A0A822EJM5-F1
#
_cell.length_a   1.000
_cell.length_b   1.000
_cell.length_c   1.000
_cell.angle_alpha   90.00
_cell.angle_beta   90.00
_cell.angle_gamma   90.00
#
_symmetry.space_group_name_H-M   'P 1'
#
loop_
_entity.id
_entity.type
_entity.pdbx_description
1 polymer ?
#
loop_
_entity_poly.entity_id
_entity_poly.type
_entity_poly.pdbx_seq_one_letter_code
_entity_poly.pdbx_strand_id
1 'polypeptide(L)'
;ICGGPCYSLELGLGLFDWVGNGISMELTTLIVNVIVTIRHFIQRYRMKRAILTVDGRRQWNRSVKLGAQLIAIGMIYVVGWVPYSLIVLIQMFQSSQELVDILSRFLAYLPYLQELILPFVAILYMPEVKGKLVALFMFPCSNMNRRHQNRIQAIHNQTITTHIHSRIPNHC
;
A
#
# COMPACT_ATOMS: atom_id res chain seq x y z
N ILE A 1 -33.36 10.78 11.08
CA ILE A 1 -32.06 11.49 11.14
C ILE A 1 -31.56 11.54 9.72
N CYS A 2 -31.54 12.71 9.09
CA CYS A 2 -30.94 12.88 7.76
C CYS A 2 -29.42 12.77 7.95
N GLY A 3 -28.84 11.62 7.64
CA GLY A 3 -27.41 11.34 7.80
C GLY A 3 -26.51 11.99 6.75
N GLY A 4 -27.03 13.00 6.02
CA GLY A 4 -26.34 13.68 4.93
C GLY A 4 -26.31 15.19 5.14
N PRO A 5 -25.40 15.89 4.44
CA PRO A 5 -25.33 17.34 4.50
C PRO A 5 -26.62 17.99 3.98
N CYS A 6 -27.19 18.95 4.72
CA CYS A 6 -28.42 19.65 4.32
C CYS A 6 -28.32 20.36 2.95
N TYR A 7 -27.10 20.71 2.53
CA TYR A 7 -26.86 21.33 1.23
C TYR A 7 -27.02 20.36 0.04
N SER A 8 -27.22 19.05 0.29
CA SER A 8 -27.47 18.07 -0.78
C SER A 8 -28.82 18.29 -1.49
N LEU A 9 -29.71 19.11 -0.92
CA LEU A 9 -30.99 19.49 -1.53
C LEU A 9 -30.81 20.54 -2.64
N GLU A 10 -29.75 21.34 -2.58
CA GLU A 10 -29.43 22.29 -3.65
C GLU A 10 -28.54 21.61 -4.69
N LEU A 11 -29.11 21.34 -5.86
CA LEU A 11 -28.45 20.63 -6.95
C LEU A 11 -27.06 21.21 -7.29
N GLY A 12 -26.94 22.54 -7.29
CA GLY A 12 -25.70 23.23 -7.64
C GLY A 12 -24.58 23.02 -6.62
N LEU A 13 -24.86 23.20 -5.32
CA LEU A 13 -23.86 23.01 -4.26
C LEU A 13 -23.48 21.53 -4.11
N GLY A 14 -24.45 20.63 -4.17
CA GLY A 14 -24.20 19.19 -4.08
C GLY A 14 -23.31 18.69 -5.23
N LEU A 15 -23.55 19.16 -6.45
CA LEU A 15 -22.75 18.79 -7.61
C LEU A 15 -21.34 19.37 -7.55
N PHE A 16 -21.19 20.63 -7.10
CA PHE A 16 -19.88 21.24 -6.93
C PHE A 16 -19.05 20.53 -5.85
N ASP A 17 -19.64 20.18 -4.72
CA ASP A 17 -18.95 19.45 -3.65
C ASP A 17 -18.55 18.04 -4.12
N TRP A 18 -19.47 17.31 -4.75
CA TRP A 18 -19.21 15.96 -5.22
C TRP A 18 -18.17 15.88 -6.35
N VAL A 19 -18.26 16.76 -7.36
CA VAL A 19 -17.29 16.82 -8.46
C VAL A 19 -15.96 17.39 -7.98
N GLY A 20 -16.02 18.50 -7.23
CA GLY A 20 -14.86 19.26 -6.79
C GLY A 20 -14.02 18.53 -5.75
N ASN A 21 -14.65 17.85 -4.79
CA ASN A 21 -13.94 17.14 -3.72
C ASN A 21 -13.83 15.64 -3.98
N GLY A 22 -14.92 15.00 -4.43
CA GLY A 22 -14.92 13.55 -4.71
C GLY A 22 -14.11 13.20 -5.95
N ILE A 23 -14.63 13.57 -7.13
CA ILE A 23 -14.00 13.20 -8.42
C ILE A 23 -12.57 13.76 -8.53
N SER A 24 -12.33 15.00 -8.11
CA SER A 24 -10.99 15.60 -8.18
C SER A 24 -9.95 14.81 -7.38
N MET A 25 -10.30 14.39 -6.17
CA MET A 25 -9.41 13.57 -5.33
C MET A 25 -9.17 12.19 -5.94
N GLU A 26 -10.21 11.57 -6.48
CA GLU A 26 -10.12 10.27 -7.17
C GLU A 26 -9.22 10.36 -8.41
N LEU A 27 -9.42 11.37 -9.26
CA LEU A 27 -8.61 11.60 -10.46
C LEU A 27 -7.16 11.90 -10.10
N THR A 28 -6.93 12.74 -9.10
CA THR A 28 -5.57 13.06 -8.64
C THR A 28 -4.86 11.80 -8.15
N THR A 29 -5.54 10.97 -7.36
CA THR A 29 -5.02 9.69 -6.87
C THR A 29 -4.68 8.74 -8.03
N LEU A 30 -5.57 8.65 -9.02
CA LEU A 30 -5.35 7.83 -10.21
C LEU A 30 -4.15 8.30 -11.03
N ILE A 31 -4.06 9.61 -11.29
CA ILE A 31 -2.94 10.22 -12.02
C ILE A 31 -1.62 9.97 -11.28
N VAL A 32 -1.57 10.20 -9.96
CA VAL A 32 -0.38 9.95 -9.14
C VAL A 32 0.02 8.47 -9.18
N ASN A 33 -0.94 7.55 -9.02
CA ASN A 33 -0.67 6.11 -9.09
C ASN A 33 -0.12 5.69 -10.46
N VAL A 34 -0.66 6.23 -11.56
CA VAL A 34 -0.16 5.98 -12.91
C VAL A 34 1.25 6.54 -13.09
N ILE A 35 1.51 7.79 -12.66
CA ILE A 35 2.84 8.41 -12.76
C ILE A 35 3.87 7.60 -11.97
N VAL A 36 3.56 7.20 -10.73
CA VAL A 36 4.46 6.39 -9.90
C VAL A 36 4.73 5.04 -10.57
N THR A 37 3.69 4.40 -11.12
CA THR A 37 3.82 3.13 -11.82
C THR A 37 4.72 3.27 -13.05
N ILE A 38 4.49 4.28 -13.89
CA ILE A 38 5.31 4.55 -15.08
C ILE A 38 6.77 4.85 -14.68
N ARG A 39 6.98 5.75 -13.72
CA ARG A 39 8.33 6.08 -13.23
C ARG A 39 9.03 4.84 -12.69
N HIS A 40 8.32 4.00 -11.94
CA HIS A 40 8.84 2.73 -11.44
C HIS A 40 9.26 1.82 -12.60
N PHE A 41 8.42 1.65 -13.62
CA PHE A 41 8.76 0.84 -14.80
C PHE A 41 9.95 1.39 -15.58
N ILE A 42 10.03 2.70 -15.81
CA ILE A 42 11.16 3.34 -16.51
C ILE A 42 12.45 3.15 -15.72
N GLN A 43 12.42 3.45 -14.41
CA GLN A 43 13.58 3.29 -13.55
C GLN A 43 14.05 1.82 -13.51
N ARG A 44 13.10 0.88 -13.54
CA ARG A 44 13.39 -0.56 -13.64
C ARG A 44 13.99 -0.95 -14.97
N TYR A 45 13.48 -0.41 -16.07
CA TYR A 45 14.01 -0.67 -17.40
C TYR A 45 15.47 -0.23 -17.51
N ARG A 46 15.83 0.92 -16.91
CA ARG A 46 17.21 1.42 -16.86
C ARG A 46 18.14 0.55 -16.01
N MET A 47 17.66 -0.02 -14.91
CA MET A 47 18.48 -0.86 -14.02
C MET A 47 18.76 -2.27 -14.57
N LYS A 48 18.17 -2.69 -15.70
CA LYS A 48 18.40 -4.02 -16.28
C LYS A 48 19.88 -4.33 -16.57
N ARG A 49 20.73 -3.33 -16.77
CA ARG A 49 22.17 -3.51 -17.02
C ARG A 49 23.00 -3.87 -15.77
N ALA A 50 22.48 -3.65 -14.56
CA ALA A 50 23.19 -3.92 -13.30
C ALA A 50 22.82 -5.28 -12.65
N ILE A 51 22.02 -6.12 -13.31
CA ILE A 51 21.44 -7.36 -12.77
C ILE A 51 22.44 -8.55 -12.81
N LEU A 52 23.63 -8.39 -13.40
CA LEU A 52 24.60 -9.48 -13.58
C LEU A 52 25.18 -10.05 -12.27
N THR A 53 24.95 -9.43 -11.12
CA THR A 53 25.37 -9.96 -9.80
C THR A 53 24.26 -10.77 -9.13
N VAL A 54 24.64 -11.83 -8.42
CA VAL A 54 23.71 -12.75 -7.70
C VAL A 54 22.85 -11.98 -6.68
N ASP A 55 23.43 -11.01 -5.97
CA ASP A 55 22.71 -10.16 -5.01
C ASP A 55 21.71 -9.23 -5.70
N GLY A 56 22.01 -8.78 -6.92
CA GLY A 56 21.13 -7.94 -7.74
C GLY A 56 19.81 -8.63 -8.08
N ARG A 57 19.83 -9.95 -8.32
CA ARG A 57 18.62 -10.74 -8.63
C ARG A 57 17.64 -10.77 -7.44
N ARG A 58 18.13 -10.86 -6.20
CA ARG A 58 17.26 -10.88 -5.01
C ARG A 58 16.59 -9.53 -4.79
N GLN A 59 17.35 -8.44 -4.92
CA GLN A 59 16.83 -7.07 -4.82
C GLN A 59 15.85 -6.74 -5.96
N TRP A 60 16.09 -7.28 -7.16
CA TRP A 60 15.18 -7.20 -8.30
C TRP A 60 13.82 -7.82 -7.98
N ASN A 61 13.80 -9.08 -7.56
CA ASN A 61 12.55 -9.80 -7.25
C ASN A 61 11.75 -9.10 -6.13
N ARG A 62 12.43 -8.57 -5.11
CA ARG A 62 11.77 -7.81 -4.04
C ARG A 62 11.09 -6.56 -4.59
N SER A 63 11.75 -5.87 -5.49
CA SER A 63 11.23 -4.63 -6.05
C SER A 63 10.08 -4.83 -7.03
N VAL A 64 10.13 -5.88 -7.87
CA VAL A 64 9.03 -6.22 -8.77
C VAL A 64 7.77 -6.56 -7.98
N LYS A 65 7.90 -7.24 -6.84
CA LYS A 65 6.78 -7.52 -5.94
C LYS A 65 6.13 -6.25 -5.39
N LEU A 66 6.94 -5.27 -4.98
CA LEU A 66 6.43 -3.96 -4.53
C LEU A 66 5.72 -3.21 -5.67
N GLY A 67 6.29 -3.21 -6.88
CA GLY A 67 5.63 -2.62 -8.05
C GLY A 67 4.29 -3.28 -8.36
N ALA A 68 4.25 -4.61 -8.34
CA ALA A 68 3.01 -5.38 -8.53
C ALA A 68 1.97 -5.09 -7.43
N GLN A 69 2.41 -4.88 -6.19
CA GLN A 69 1.54 -4.48 -5.08
C GLN A 69 0.89 -3.12 -5.32
N LEU A 70 1.65 -2.11 -5.74
CA LEU A 70 1.10 -0.78 -6.06
C LEU A 70 0.06 -0.87 -7.17
N ILE A 71 0.35 -1.64 -8.22
CA ILE A 71 -0.60 -1.85 -9.32
C ILE A 71 -1.87 -2.55 -8.83
N ALA A 72 -1.73 -3.59 -8.01
CA ALA A 72 -2.86 -4.31 -7.44
C ALA A 72 -3.75 -3.38 -6.58
N ILE A 73 -3.15 -2.56 -5.72
CA ILE A 73 -3.88 -1.57 -4.92
C ILE A 73 -4.59 -0.55 -5.82
N GLY A 74 -3.90 -0.06 -6.86
CA GLY A 74 -4.49 0.86 -7.83
C GLY A 74 -5.68 0.25 -8.58
N MET A 75 -5.60 -1.02 -8.99
CA MET A 75 -6.69 -1.72 -9.67
C MET A 75 -7.89 -1.93 -8.74
N ILE A 76 -7.66 -2.30 -7.48
CA ILE A 76 -8.74 -2.44 -6.49
C ILE A 76 -9.43 -1.09 -6.28
N TYR A 77 -8.65 0.00 -6.19
CA TYR A 77 -9.19 1.35 -6.06
C TYR A 77 -10.09 1.74 -7.23
N VAL A 78 -9.64 1.51 -8.46
CA VAL A 78 -10.42 1.78 -9.68
C VAL A 78 -11.71 0.95 -9.71
N VAL A 79 -11.62 -0.34 -9.38
CA VAL A 79 -12.79 -1.24 -9.39
C VAL A 79 -13.80 -0.89 -8.29
N GLY A 80 -13.35 -0.40 -7.13
CA GLY A 80 -14.23 0.01 -6.04
C GLY A 80 -14.94 1.35 -6.30
N TRP A 81 -14.18 2.36 -6.74
CA TRP A 81 -14.68 3.73 -6.85
C TRP A 81 -15.34 4.06 -8.19
N VAL A 82 -14.77 3.63 -9.33
CA VAL A 82 -15.31 3.98 -10.65
C VAL A 82 -16.78 3.58 -10.86
N PRO A 83 -17.23 2.34 -10.55
CA PRO A 83 -18.63 1.99 -10.75
C PRO A 83 -19.56 2.77 -9.83
N TYR A 84 -19.12 3.07 -8.60
CA TYR A 84 -19.86 3.91 -7.67
C TYR A 84 -20.00 5.34 -8.23
N SER A 85 -18.89 5.96 -8.63
CA SER A 85 -18.88 7.32 -9.17
C SER A 85 -19.68 7.45 -10.47
N LEU A 86 -19.63 6.44 -11.34
CA LEU A 86 -20.40 6.41 -12.58
C LEU A 86 -21.91 6.36 -12.31
N ILE A 87 -22.36 5.56 -11.34
CA ILE A 87 -23.79 5.41 -11.06
C ILE A 87 -24.33 6.65 -10.33
N VAL A 88 -23.56 7.25 -9.43
CA VAL A 88 -23.91 8.55 -8.84
C VAL A 88 -24.06 9.62 -9.92
N LEU A 89 -23.15 9.64 -10.90
CA LEU A 89 -23.24 10.55 -12.04
C LEU A 89 -24.52 10.32 -12.85
N ILE A 90 -24.85 9.06 -13.18
CA ILE A 90 -26.09 8.73 -13.92
C ILE A 90 -27.32 9.15 -13.11
N GLN A 91 -27.34 8.89 -11.80
CA GLN A 91 -28.44 9.28 -10.92
C GLN A 91 -28.69 10.80 -10.90
N MET A 92 -27.63 11.61 -11.02
CA MET A 92 -27.77 13.07 -11.10
C MET A 92 -28.51 13.52 -12.37
N PHE A 93 -28.34 12.80 -13.48
CA PHE A 93 -29.04 13.12 -14.75
C PHE A 93 -30.41 12.45 -14.85
N GLN A 94 -30.57 11.28 -14.22
CA GLN A 94 -31.77 10.47 -14.31
C GLN A 94 -32.23 10.08 -12.91
N SER A 95 -33.27 10.78 -12.43
CA SER A 95 -33.92 10.47 -11.15
C SER A 95 -34.80 9.21 -11.26
N SER A 96 -34.15 8.05 -11.36
CA SER A 96 -34.84 6.76 -11.34
C SER A 96 -34.70 6.11 -9.97
N GLN A 97 -35.82 5.70 -9.38
CA GLN A 97 -35.86 5.03 -8.07
C GLN A 97 -35.07 3.72 -8.05
N GLU A 98 -35.05 3.00 -9.18
CA GLU A 98 -34.31 1.73 -9.30
C GLU A 98 -32.79 1.91 -9.12
N LEU A 99 -32.21 2.98 -9.69
CA LEU A 99 -30.78 3.29 -9.50
C LEU A 99 -30.47 3.60 -8.03
N VAL A 100 -31.38 4.27 -7.33
CA VAL A 100 -31.22 4.56 -5.89
C VAL A 100 -31.17 3.27 -5.08
N ASP A 101 -32.05 2.31 -5.39
CA ASP A 101 -32.08 1.01 -4.71
C ASP A 101 -30.81 0.19 -4.98
N ILE A 102 -30.33 0.16 -6.22
CA ILE A 102 -29.07 -0.54 -6.55
C ILE A 102 -27.88 0.14 -5.87
N LEU A 103 -27.81 1.47 -5.91
CA LEU A 103 -26.73 2.24 -5.31
C LEU A 103 -26.67 2.04 -3.79
N SER A 104 -27.80 2.19 -3.12
CA SER A 104 -27.88 2.10 -1.66
C SER A 104 -27.63 0.68 -1.12
N ARG A 105 -28.06 -0.36 -1.84
CA ARG A 105 -27.96 -1.75 -1.36
C ARG A 105 -26.63 -2.43 -1.68
N PHE A 106 -26.00 -2.09 -2.81
CA PHE A 106 -24.80 -2.80 -3.26
C PHE A 106 -23.58 -1.90 -3.36
N LEU A 107 -23.69 -0.81 -4.11
CA LEU A 107 -22.52 -0.01 -4.49
C LEU A 107 -22.01 0.86 -3.33
N ALA A 108 -22.90 1.27 -2.43
CA ALA A 108 -22.50 1.98 -1.22
C ALA A 108 -21.52 1.18 -0.36
N TYR A 109 -21.54 -0.15 -0.42
CA TYR A 109 -20.65 -1.03 0.37
C TYR A 109 -19.29 -1.32 -0.29
N LEU A 110 -19.14 -1.06 -1.60
CA LEU A 110 -17.91 -1.36 -2.34
C LEU A 110 -16.67 -0.62 -1.79
N PRO A 111 -16.72 0.71 -1.54
CA PRO A 111 -15.58 1.42 -0.97
C PRO A 111 -15.14 0.86 0.39
N TYR A 112 -16.10 0.50 1.25
CA TYR A 112 -15.82 -0.12 2.54
C TYR A 112 -15.18 -1.51 2.39
N LEU A 113 -15.66 -2.30 1.44
CA LEU A 113 -15.06 -3.60 1.14
C LEU A 113 -13.61 -3.45 0.66
N GLN A 114 -13.34 -2.43 -0.16
CA GLN A 114 -11.99 -2.11 -0.61
C GLN A 114 -11.07 -1.77 0.57
N GLU A 115 -11.51 -0.94 1.52
CA GLU A 115 -10.73 -0.61 2.73
C GLU A 115 -10.43 -1.85 3.56
N LEU A 116 -11.40 -2.77 3.65
CA LEU A 116 -11.23 -4.04 4.34
C LEU A 116 -10.21 -4.95 3.63
N ILE A 117 -10.19 -4.97 2.30
CA ILE A 117 -9.30 -5.83 1.49
C ILE A 117 -7.85 -5.30 1.44
N LEU A 118 -7.66 -3.98 1.47
CA LEU A 118 -6.35 -3.31 1.37
C LEU A 118 -5.25 -3.90 2.30
N PRO A 119 -5.49 -4.09 3.62
CA PRO A 119 -4.47 -4.66 4.50
C PRO A 119 -4.11 -6.10 4.15
N PHE A 120 -5.07 -6.92 3.68
CA PHE A 120 -4.80 -8.29 3.27
C PHE A 120 -3.92 -8.33 2.03
N VAL A 121 -4.20 -7.46 1.06
CA VAL A 121 -3.37 -7.30 -0.14
C VAL A 121 -1.98 -6.84 0.27
N ALA A 122 -1.86 -5.84 1.14
CA ALA A 122 -0.56 -5.36 1.60
C ALA A 122 0.27 -6.46 2.28
N ILE A 123 -0.35 -7.28 3.13
CA ILE A 123 0.30 -8.42 3.80
C ILE A 123 0.71 -9.50 2.79
N LEU A 124 -0.12 -9.79 1.78
CA LEU A 124 0.15 -10.81 0.77
C LEU A 124 1.42 -10.52 -0.03
N TYR A 125 1.67 -9.25 -0.35
CA TYR A 125 2.83 -8.83 -1.15
C TYR A 125 4.10 -8.55 -0.33
N MET A 126 4.03 -8.52 1.01
CA MET A 126 5.18 -8.37 1.91
C MET A 126 5.61 -9.71 2.52
N PRO A 127 6.46 -10.51 1.84
CA PRO A 127 6.85 -11.85 2.31
C PRO A 127 7.61 -11.82 3.65
N GLU A 128 8.35 -10.73 3.91
CA GLU A 128 9.08 -10.51 5.16
C GLU A 128 8.14 -10.34 6.35
N VAL A 129 7.01 -9.65 6.12
CA VAL A 129 5.97 -9.46 7.12
C VAL A 129 5.20 -10.75 7.31
N LYS A 130 4.85 -11.46 6.22
CA LYS A 130 4.17 -12.76 6.29
C LYS A 130 4.92 -13.75 7.19
N GLY A 131 6.24 -13.89 7.02
CA GLY A 131 7.04 -14.77 7.86
C GLY A 131 7.02 -14.37 9.35
N LYS A 132 7.07 -13.07 9.64
CA LYS A 132 6.99 -12.56 11.02
C LYS A 132 5.60 -12.70 11.62
N LEU A 133 4.55 -12.45 10.83
CA LEU A 133 3.16 -12.52 11.26
C LEU A 133 2.76 -13.97 11.55
N VAL A 134 3.13 -14.91 10.68
CA VAL A 134 2.92 -16.35 10.90
C VAL A 134 3.71 -16.81 12.12
N ALA A 135 4.95 -16.35 12.30
CA ALA A 135 5.73 -16.68 13.50
C ALA A 135 5.12 -16.10 14.79
N LEU A 136 4.55 -14.89 14.75
CA LEU A 136 3.84 -14.28 15.87
C LEU A 136 2.55 -15.03 16.21
N PHE A 137 1.78 -15.42 15.19
CA PHE A 137 0.51 -16.12 15.36
C PHE A 137 0.71 -17.58 15.80
N MET A 138 1.67 -18.30 15.22
CA MET A 138 1.91 -19.71 15.54
C MET A 138 2.83 -19.94 16.74
N PHE A 139 3.77 -19.03 17.03
CA PHE A 139 4.77 -19.22 18.09
C PHE A 139 4.99 -17.96 18.94
N PRO A 140 3.96 -17.51 19.69
CA PRO A 140 4.05 -16.29 20.50
C PRO A 140 5.20 -16.29 21.52
N CYS A 141 5.66 -17.46 22.01
CA CYS A 141 6.72 -17.54 23.03
C CYS A 141 8.16 -17.75 22.49
N SER A 142 8.37 -18.07 21.20
CA SER A 142 9.72 -18.43 20.70
C SER A 142 10.61 -17.22 20.40
N ASN A 143 10.01 -16.06 20.08
CA ASN A 143 10.75 -14.91 19.56
C ASN A 143 11.53 -14.09 20.60
N MET A 144 11.26 -14.29 21.90
CA MET A 144 11.95 -13.54 22.96
C MET A 144 13.42 -13.97 23.11
N ASN A 145 13.75 -15.22 22.79
CA ASN A 145 15.09 -15.75 22.98
C ASN A 145 16.09 -15.26 21.90
N ARG A 146 15.64 -15.07 20.64
CA ARG A 146 16.50 -14.63 19.53
C ARG A 146 17.01 -13.20 19.65
N ARG A 147 16.21 -12.27 20.19
CA ARG A 147 16.65 -10.87 20.40
C ARG A 147 17.72 -10.80 21.49
N HIS A 148 17.62 -11.66 22.50
CA HIS A 148 18.61 -11.75 23.55
C HIS A 148 19.95 -12.29 23.01
N GLN A 149 19.89 -13.31 22.14
CA GLN A 149 21.08 -13.91 21.54
C GLN A 149 21.82 -12.95 20.59
N ASN A 150 21.11 -12.18 19.76
CA ASN A 150 21.74 -11.20 18.87
C ASN A 150 22.38 -10.03 19.65
N ARG A 151 21.81 -9.62 20.79
CA ARG A 151 22.44 -8.61 21.65
C ARG A 151 23.72 -9.13 22.29
N ILE A 152 23.74 -10.39 22.75
CA ILE A 152 24.94 -11.00 23.33
C ILE A 152 26.06 -11.11 22.28
N GLN A 153 25.74 -11.47 21.04
CA GLN A 153 26.73 -11.54 19.96
C GLN A 153 27.28 -10.16 19.54
N ALA A 154 26.44 -9.13 19.52
CA ALA A 154 26.90 -7.77 19.22
C ALA A 154 27.88 -7.24 20.29
N ILE A 155 27.59 -7.50 21.57
CA ILE A 155 28.48 -7.14 22.68
C ILE A 155 29.81 -7.88 22.57
N HIS A 156 29.79 -9.19 22.29
CA HIS A 156 31.01 -9.99 22.18
C HIS A 156 31.93 -9.52 21.03
N ASN A 157 31.36 -9.19 19.87
CA ASN A 157 32.14 -8.71 18.73
C ASN A 157 32.78 -7.33 18.99
N GLN A 158 32.11 -6.45 19.74
CA GLN A 158 32.69 -5.17 20.17
C GLN A 158 33.87 -5.36 21.13
N THR A 159 33.79 -6.33 22.05
CA THR A 159 34.89 -6.60 23.00
C THR A 159 36.17 -7.08 22.30
N ILE A 160 36.02 -7.86 21.22
CA ILE A 160 37.16 -8.38 20.43
C ILE A 160 37.82 -7.25 19.62
N THR A 161 37.04 -6.32 19.06
CA THR A 161 37.59 -5.21 18.26
C THR A 161 38.36 -4.20 19.12
N THR A 162 37.91 -3.94 20.35
CA THR A 162 38.64 -3.07 21.29
C THR A 162 39.98 -3.66 21.74
N HIS A 163 40.09 -4.99 21.85
CA HIS A 163 41.35 -5.65 22.24
C HIS A 163 42.40 -5.73 21.13
N ILE A 164 41.98 -5.72 19.86
CA ILE A 164 42.90 -5.73 18.72
C ILE A 164 43.51 -4.34 18.52
N HIS A 165 42.75 -3.28 18.78
CA HIS A 165 43.22 -1.91 18.57
C HIS A 165 44.27 -1.44 19.61
N SER A 166 44.37 -2.10 20.77
CA SER A 166 45.38 -1.80 21.79
C SER A 166 46.72 -2.53 21.58
N ARG A 167 46.88 -3.28 20.47
CA ARG A 167 48.06 -4.14 20.22
C ARG A 167 48.86 -3.75 18.97
N ILE A 168 48.67 -2.55 18.44
CA ILE A 168 49.52 -1.99 17.39
C ILE A 168 50.60 -1.14 18.08
N PRO A 169 51.83 -1.64 18.25
CA PRO A 169 52.94 -0.80 18.67
C PRO A 169 53.24 0.21 17.56
N ASN A 170 53.23 1.50 17.92
CA ASN A 170 53.77 2.56 17.08
C ASN A 170 55.27 2.30 16.88
N HIS A 171 55.63 1.68 15.76
CA HIS A 171 57.00 1.73 15.27
C HIS A 171 57.12 2.88 14.28
N CYS A 172 57.94 3.85 14.68
CA CYS A 172 58.52 4.91 13.87
C CYS A 172 59.36 4.34 12.72
#